data_AF-A0A2R4WK95-F1
#
_entry.id   AF-A0A2R4WK95-F1
#
_cell.length_a   1.000
_cell.length_b   1.000
_cell.length_c   1.000
_cell.angle_alpha   90.00
_cell.angle_beta   90.00
_cell.angle_gamma   90.00
#
_symmetry.space_group_name_H-M   'P 1'
#
loop_
_entity.id
_entity.type
_entity.pdbx_description
1 polymer ?
#
loop_
_entity_poly.entity_id
_entity_poly.type
_entity_poly.pdbx_seq_one_letter_code
_entity_poly.pdbx_strand_id
1 'polypeptide(L)'
;MTEFETHDPALDSDQDAKRAALSYVSEAFAEGCLDGIDGDCMAQAALFAAFQELVQTYGEEATARYAEGFPERIRGGTYTVRPQARH
;
A
#
# COMPACT_ATOMS: atom_id res chain seq x y z
N MET A 1 -31.79 -8.87 -21.66
CA MET A 1 -31.05 -7.59 -21.62
C MET A 1 -30.31 -7.61 -20.28
N THR A 2 -29.11 -8.18 -20.29
CA THR A 2 -28.16 -8.14 -19.17
C THR A 2 -26.84 -7.82 -19.81
N GLU A 3 -26.28 -6.70 -19.38
CA GLU A 3 -25.11 -6.04 -19.93
C GLU A 3 -23.91 -7.00 -19.98
N PHE A 4 -23.16 -6.95 -21.08
CA PHE A 4 -21.85 -7.58 -21.18
C PHE A 4 -20.93 -6.87 -20.20
N GLU A 5 -20.77 -7.46 -19.01
CA GLU A 5 -19.67 -7.13 -18.11
C GLU A 5 -18.38 -7.35 -18.90
N THR A 6 -17.77 -6.24 -19.31
CA THR A 6 -16.57 -6.21 -20.13
C THR A 6 -15.43 -6.59 -19.19
N HIS A 7 -15.26 -7.89 -18.99
CA HIS A 7 -14.19 -8.47 -18.19
C HIS A 7 -12.88 -8.26 -18.94
N ASP A 8 -12.16 -7.20 -18.58
CA ASP A 8 -10.85 -6.88 -19.13
C ASP A 8 -9.79 -7.74 -18.41
N PRO A 9 -9.28 -8.82 -19.03
CA PRO A 9 -8.41 -9.79 -18.35
C PRO A 9 -7.08 -9.18 -17.90
N ALA A 10 -6.65 -8.08 -18.52
CA ALA A 10 -5.44 -7.37 -18.13
C ALA A 10 -5.60 -6.60 -16.81
N LEU A 11 -6.78 -6.02 -16.55
CA LEU A 11 -7.04 -5.32 -15.28
C LEU A 11 -7.15 -6.31 -14.12
N ASP A 12 -7.80 -7.46 -14.33
CA ASP A 12 -7.90 -8.51 -13.32
C ASP A 12 -6.50 -9.05 -12.94
N SER A 13 -5.61 -9.23 -13.95
CA SER A 13 -4.23 -9.66 -13.71
C SER A 13 -3.38 -8.66 -12.91
N ASP A 14 -3.57 -7.35 -13.10
CA ASP A 14 -2.86 -6.32 -12.33
C ASP A 14 -3.39 -6.22 -10.89
N GLN A 15 -4.71 -6.34 -10.71
CA GLN A 15 -5.30 -6.40 -9.38
C GLN A 15 -4.87 -7.66 -8.62
N ASP A 16 -4.82 -8.81 -9.29
CA ASP A 16 -4.36 -10.06 -8.70
C ASP A 16 -2.87 -10.01 -8.37
N ALA A 17 -2.04 -9.44 -9.24
CA ALA A 17 -0.62 -9.21 -8.96
C ALA A 17 -0.44 -8.30 -7.73
N LYS A 18 -1.22 -7.21 -7.62
CA LYS A 18 -1.19 -6.31 -6.46
C LYS A 18 -1.64 -7.00 -5.17
N ARG A 19 -2.68 -7.83 -5.23
CA ARG A 19 -3.13 -8.63 -4.08
C ARG A 19 -2.07 -9.64 -3.63
N ALA A 20 -1.45 -10.33 -4.59
CA ALA A 20 -0.37 -11.27 -4.31
C ALA A 20 0.83 -10.57 -3.64
N ALA A 21 1.27 -9.45 -4.20
CA ALA A 21 2.34 -8.63 -3.61
C ALA A 21 2.00 -8.18 -2.17
N LEU A 22 0.75 -7.76 -1.93
CA LEU A 22 0.30 -7.39 -0.59
C LEU A 22 0.31 -8.57 0.38
N SER A 23 -0.02 -9.78 -0.08
CA SER A 23 0.10 -11.01 0.75
C SER A 23 1.55 -11.23 1.17
N TYR A 24 2.50 -11.19 0.22
CA TYR A 24 3.92 -11.35 0.52
C TYR A 24 4.44 -10.30 1.52
N VAL A 25 4.04 -9.03 1.35
CA VAL A 25 4.41 -7.97 2.30
C VAL A 25 3.79 -8.23 3.68
N SER A 26 2.54 -8.67 3.73
CA SER A 26 1.85 -8.97 5.00
C SER A 26 2.50 -10.14 5.74
N GLU A 27 2.92 -11.17 5.02
CA GLU A 27 3.66 -12.30 5.56
C GLU A 27 5.02 -11.87 6.12
N ALA A 28 5.78 -11.05 5.37
CA ALA A 28 7.06 -10.51 5.84
C ALA A 28 6.88 -9.62 7.10
N PHE A 29 5.77 -8.88 7.21
CA PHE A 29 5.41 -8.15 8.42
C PHE A 29 5.15 -9.08 9.61
N ALA A 30 4.38 -10.14 9.39
CA ALA A 30 4.09 -11.12 10.43
C ALA A 30 5.38 -11.80 10.94
N GLU A 31 6.28 -12.16 10.02
CA GLU A 31 7.56 -12.77 10.35
C GLU A 31 8.48 -11.80 11.13
N GLY A 32 8.62 -10.54 10.67
CA GLY A 32 9.40 -9.53 11.39
C GLY A 32 8.88 -9.28 12.81
N CYS A 33 7.55 -9.28 13.00
CA CYS A 33 6.95 -9.19 14.34
C CYS A 33 7.27 -10.42 15.21
N LEU A 34 7.32 -11.63 14.63
CA LEU A 34 7.70 -12.85 15.36
C LEU A 34 9.16 -12.82 15.80
N ASP A 35 10.03 -12.22 14.99
CA ASP A 35 11.45 -11.99 15.30
C ASP A 35 11.67 -10.87 16.34
N GLY A 36 10.59 -10.21 16.79
CA GLY A 36 10.62 -9.16 17.80
C GLY A 36 10.91 -7.77 17.25
N ILE A 37 10.80 -7.57 15.93
CA ILE A 37 10.88 -6.24 15.32
C ILE A 37 9.59 -5.48 15.64
N ASP A 38 9.74 -4.23 16.08
CA ASP A 38 8.59 -3.35 16.33
C ASP A 38 7.81 -3.08 15.04
N GLY A 39 6.49 -3.09 15.13
CA GLY A 39 5.60 -2.83 13.99
C GLY A 39 5.80 -1.44 13.39
N ASP A 40 6.15 -0.45 14.23
CA ASP A 40 6.48 0.90 13.76
C ASP A 40 7.77 0.91 12.92
N CYS A 41 8.77 0.12 13.31
CA CYS A 41 10.01 -0.06 12.54
C CYS A 41 9.73 -0.75 11.20
N MET A 42 8.91 -1.80 11.19
CA MET A 42 8.50 -2.49 9.95
C MET A 42 7.74 -1.54 9.00
N ALA A 43 6.82 -0.73 9.52
CA ALA A 43 6.09 0.26 8.74
C ALA A 43 7.02 1.29 8.08
N GLN A 44 7.98 1.82 8.82
CA GLN A 44 8.96 2.77 8.30
C GLN A 44 9.85 2.13 7.23
N ALA A 45 10.34 0.91 7.46
CA ALA A 45 11.15 0.18 6.50
C ALA A 45 10.36 -0.10 5.20
N ALA A 46 9.10 -0.50 5.31
CA ALA A 46 8.24 -0.75 4.16
C ALA A 46 7.96 0.53 3.35
N LEU A 47 7.71 1.67 4.02
CA LEU A 47 7.54 2.95 3.34
C LEU A 47 8.82 3.38 2.61
N PHE A 48 9.99 3.16 3.22
CA PHE A 48 11.26 3.46 2.59
C PHE A 48 11.49 2.60 1.33
N ALA A 49 11.27 1.28 1.44
CA ALA A 49 11.38 0.37 0.31
C ALA A 49 10.39 0.73 -0.81
N ALA A 50 9.15 1.05 -0.46
CA ALA A 50 8.14 1.47 -1.43
C ALA A 50 8.55 2.75 -2.16
N PHE A 51 9.05 3.78 -1.45
CA PHE A 51 9.53 5.00 -2.10
C PHE A 51 10.77 4.76 -2.96
N GLN A 52 11.69 3.89 -2.53
CA GLN A 52 12.85 3.53 -3.34
C GLN A 52 12.43 2.93 -4.69
N GLU A 53 11.47 2.02 -4.70
CA GLU A 53 10.94 1.40 -5.93
C GLU A 53 10.23 2.43 -6.82
N LEU A 54 9.43 3.32 -6.22
CA LEU A 54 8.75 4.39 -6.95
C LEU A 54 9.74 5.38 -7.59
N VAL A 55 10.79 5.77 -6.86
CA VAL A 55 11.84 6.64 -7.40
C VAL A 55 12.63 5.93 -8.49
N GLN A 56 12.95 4.65 -8.32
CA GLN A 56 13.66 3.87 -9.34
C GLN A 56 12.84 3.74 -10.63
N THR A 57 11.53 3.53 -10.51
CA THR A 57 10.65 3.31 -11.67
C THR A 57 10.22 4.61 -12.35
N TYR A 58 9.90 5.65 -11.57
CA TYR A 58 9.22 6.86 -12.06
C TYR A 58 10.04 8.14 -11.86
N GLY A 59 11.10 8.12 -11.05
CA GLY A 59 11.92 9.28 -10.71
C GLY A 59 11.47 10.02 -9.45
N GLU A 60 12.35 10.88 -8.94
CA GLU A 60 12.18 11.63 -7.68
C GLU A 60 10.98 12.58 -7.73
N GLU A 61 10.88 13.41 -8.76
CA GLU A 61 9.79 14.40 -8.91
C GLU A 61 8.40 13.76 -9.03
N ALA A 62 8.28 12.65 -9.77
CA ALA A 62 7.03 11.92 -9.89
C ALA A 62 6.60 11.31 -8.54
N THR A 63 7.57 10.78 -7.79
CA THR A 63 7.33 10.22 -6.46
C THR A 63 6.96 11.30 -5.43
N ALA A 64 7.60 12.47 -5.49
CA ALA A 64 7.26 13.61 -4.63
C ALA A 64 5.81 14.07 -4.84
N ARG A 65 5.40 14.24 -6.10
CA ARG A 65 4.01 14.58 -6.45
C ARG A 65 3.00 13.53 -5.99
N TYR A 66 3.35 12.25 -6.08
CA TYR A 66 2.51 11.17 -5.55
C TYR A 66 2.34 11.29 -4.02
N ALA A 67 3.40 11.63 -3.30
CA ALA A 67 3.38 11.77 -1.84
C ALA A 67 2.62 13.01 -1.35
N GLU A 68 2.47 14.07 -2.16
CA GLU A 68 1.73 15.28 -1.79
C GLU A 68 0.26 15.00 -1.39
N GLY A 69 -0.36 13.94 -1.92
CA GLY A 69 -1.73 13.55 -1.57
C GLY A 69 -1.86 12.77 -0.25
N PHE A 70 -0.75 12.35 0.37
CA PHE A 70 -0.79 11.54 1.58
C PHE A 70 -1.35 12.28 2.80
N PRO A 71 -0.93 13.53 3.11
CA PRO A 71 -1.44 14.24 4.28
C PRO A 71 -2.97 14.38 4.27
N GLU A 72 -3.56 14.62 3.10
CA GLU A 72 -5.01 14.74 2.95
C GLU A 72 -5.71 13.41 3.18
N ARG A 73 -5.23 12.33 2.57
CA ARG A 73 -5.77 10.97 2.75
C ARG A 73 -5.65 10.47 4.20
N ILE A 74 -4.52 10.74 4.85
CA ILE A 74 -4.27 10.37 6.25
C ILE A 74 -5.27 11.09 7.16
N ARG A 75 -5.42 12.41 7.00
CA ARG A 75 -6.39 13.20 7.79
C ARG A 75 -7.84 12.84 7.46
N GLY A 76 -8.10 12.41 6.23
CA GLY A 76 -9.39 11.90 5.78
C GLY A 76 -9.76 10.53 6.36
N GLY A 77 -8.86 9.88 7.10
CA GLY A 77 -9.12 8.59 7.74
C GLY A 77 -9.14 7.41 6.78
N THR A 78 -8.64 7.57 5.54
CA THR A 78 -8.63 6.50 4.51
C THR A 78 -7.87 5.24 4.96
N TYR A 79 -6.96 5.38 5.93
CA TYR A 79 -6.16 4.28 6.46
C TYR A 79 -6.57 3.85 7.89
N THR A 80 -7.61 4.48 8.45
CA THR A 80 -8.07 4.18 9.81
C THR A 80 -9.03 2.99 9.77
N VAL A 81 -8.55 1.81 10.16
CA VAL A 81 -9.33 0.54 10.12
C VAL A 81 -10.26 0.39 11.34
N ARG A 82 -10.10 1.20 12.38
CA ARG A 82 -11.06 1.32 13.51
C ARG A 82 -11.24 2.78 13.92
N PRO A 83 -12.47 3.29 14.09
CA PRO A 83 -12.66 4.62 14.64
C PRO A 83 -12.10 4.64 16.05
N GLN A 84 -11.01 5.37 16.25
CA GLN A 84 -10.46 5.60 17.57
C GLN A 84 -11.44 6.52 18.28
N ALA A 85 -12.11 6.02 19.32
CA ALA A 85 -12.94 6.84 20.18
C ALA A 85 -12.04 7.92 20.77
N ARG A 86 -12.17 9.15 20.25
CA ARG A 86 -11.44 10.32 20.74
C ARG A 86 -11.94 10.59 22.16
N HIS A 87 -11.05 10.48 23.14
CA HIS A 87 -11.26 10.97 24.50
C HIS A 87 -10.90 12.45 24.59
#